data_AF-A0A7S4V664-F1
#
_entry.id   AF-A0A7S4V664-F1
#
_cell.length_a   1.000
_cell.length_b   1.000
_cell.length_c   1.000
_cell.angle_alpha   90.00
_cell.angle_beta   90.00
_cell.angle_gamma   90.00
#
_symmetry.space_group_name_H-M   'P 1'
#
loop_
_entity.id
_entity.type
_entity.pdbx_description
1 polymer ?
#
loop_
_entity_poly.entity_id
_entity_poly.type
_entity_poly.pdbx_seq_one_letter_code
_entity_poly.pdbx_strand_id
1 'polypeptide(L)'
;DILAELGQMAQRGEANIIKLPNVSASIPQLKECIRELQSQGYALPDYPEEPKDDKEKDIKARYSKVLGSAVNPVLREGNSDRRAAVPVKEYAFRYPHSMGKWDAESKTHVSCMSD
;
A
#
# COMPACT_ATOMS: atom_id res chain seq x y z
N ASP A 1 3.26 -1.47 19.30
CA ASP A 1 2.62 -1.41 17.97
C ASP A 1 3.57 -0.61 17.12
N ILE A 2 4.31 -1.29 16.23
CA ILE A 2 5.45 -0.66 15.55
C ILE A 2 4.99 0.47 14.62
N LEU A 3 3.82 0.35 13.97
CA LEU A 3 3.35 1.40 13.07
C LEU A 3 2.99 2.67 13.84
N ALA A 4 2.36 2.53 15.02
CA ALA A 4 2.07 3.66 15.89
C ALA A 4 3.35 4.32 16.42
N GLU A 5 4.34 3.52 16.82
CA GLU A 5 5.65 4.01 17.28
C GLU A 5 6.40 4.77 16.17
N LEU A 6 6.37 4.25 14.92
CA LEU A 6 6.94 4.94 13.76
C LEU A 6 6.21 6.24 13.42
N GLY A 7 4.89 6.29 13.58
CA GLY A 7 4.12 7.53 13.41
C GLY A 7 4.53 8.61 14.41
N GLN A 8 4.70 8.24 15.68
CA GLN A 8 5.23 9.16 16.70
C GLN A 8 6.67 9.58 16.40
N MET A 9 7.50 8.67 15.90
CA MET A 9 8.88 8.98 15.50
C MET A 9 8.90 9.97 14.35
N ALA A 10 8.04 9.82 13.33
CA ALA A 10 7.98 10.69 12.16
C ALA A 10 7.69 12.17 12.49
N GLN A 11 7.11 12.45 13.66
CA GLN A 11 6.84 13.80 14.16
C GLN A 11 8.04 14.44 14.89
N ARG A 12 9.14 13.72 15.10
CA ARG A 12 10.31 14.20 15.83
C ARG A 12 11.39 14.73 14.88
N GLY A 13 12.15 15.73 15.31
CA GLY A 13 13.21 16.33 14.49
C GLY A 13 14.36 15.37 14.19
N GLU A 14 14.59 14.39 15.05
CA GLU A 14 15.61 13.35 14.91
C GLU A 14 15.18 12.15 14.05
N ALA A 15 13.97 12.17 13.48
CA ALA A 15 13.45 11.04 12.70
C ALA A 15 14.31 10.76 11.45
N ASN A 16 14.77 9.51 11.32
CA ASN A 16 15.44 9.03 10.12
C ASN A 16 14.88 7.65 9.74
N ILE A 17 13.97 7.63 8.77
CA ILE A 17 13.21 6.45 8.39
C ILE A 17 13.48 6.11 6.92
N ILE A 18 14.10 4.96 6.67
CA ILE A 18 14.23 4.39 5.31
C ILE A 18 13.06 3.44 5.07
N LYS A 19 12.10 3.87 4.26
CA LYS A 19 10.87 3.12 4.01
C LYS A 19 10.93 2.33 2.71
N LEU A 20 10.92 0.99 2.81
CA LEU A 20 10.76 0.09 1.66
C LEU A 20 9.27 -0.03 1.25
N PRO A 21 8.94 -0.45 0.01
CA PRO A 21 7.56 -0.76 -0.38
C PRO A 21 6.91 -1.80 0.56
N ASN A 22 5.61 -1.66 0.80
CA ASN A 22 4.81 -2.62 1.59
C ASN A 22 3.45 -2.89 0.91
N VAL A 23 2.77 -3.94 1.35
CA VAL A 23 1.44 -4.31 0.86
C VAL A 23 0.38 -3.34 1.41
N SER A 24 -0.46 -2.82 0.52
CA SER A 24 -1.76 -2.22 0.88
C SER A 24 -2.83 -3.29 0.69
N ALA A 25 -3.23 -3.97 1.76
CA ALA A 25 -3.94 -5.24 1.66
C ALA A 25 -5.36 -5.08 1.10
N SER A 26 -5.67 -5.87 0.08
CA SER A 26 -7.05 -6.17 -0.32
C SER A 26 -7.68 -7.19 0.63
N ILE A 27 -9.02 -7.35 0.56
CA ILE A 27 -9.74 -8.35 1.37
C ILE A 27 -9.22 -9.78 1.13
N PRO A 28 -9.01 -10.26 -0.12
CA PRO A 28 -8.45 -11.59 -0.35
C PRO A 28 -7.08 -11.80 0.31
N GLN A 29 -6.18 -10.81 0.20
CA GLN A 29 -4.85 -10.86 0.81
C GLN A 29 -4.92 -10.88 2.34
N LEU A 30 -5.82 -10.10 2.94
CA LEU A 30 -6.06 -10.14 4.38
C LEU A 30 -6.52 -11.54 4.83
N LYS A 31 -7.50 -12.13 4.14
CA LYS A 31 -8.01 -13.47 4.45
C LYS A 31 -6.93 -14.54 4.35
N GLU A 32 -6.06 -14.45 3.35
CA GLU A 32 -4.92 -15.36 3.20
C GLU A 32 -3.93 -15.23 4.34
N CYS A 33 -3.57 -14.00 4.72
CA CYS A 33 -2.68 -13.74 5.86
C CYS A 33 -3.27 -14.25 7.19
N ILE A 34 -4.56 -14.02 7.43
CA ILE A 34 -5.26 -14.55 8.61
C ILE A 34 -5.15 -16.08 8.65
N ARG A 35 -5.44 -16.76 7.53
CA ARG A 35 -5.36 -18.22 7.43
C ARG A 35 -3.95 -18.75 7.66
N GLU A 36 -2.94 -18.09 7.08
CA GLU A 36 -1.54 -18.46 7.26
C GLU A 36 -1.13 -18.36 8.74
N LEU A 37 -1.45 -17.24 9.40
CA LEU A 37 -1.17 -17.04 10.82
C LEU A 37 -1.94 -18.02 11.72
N GLN A 38 -3.21 -18.30 11.41
CA GLN A 38 -3.97 -19.33 12.12
C GLN A 38 -3.29 -20.72 12.02
N SER A 39 -2.76 -21.07 10.85
CA SER A 39 -2.03 -22.34 10.66
C SER A 39 -0.73 -22.42 11.46
N GLN A 40 -0.15 -21.27 11.82
CA GLN A 40 1.02 -21.16 12.69
C GLN A 40 0.65 -21.10 14.19
N GLY A 41 -0.63 -21.20 14.55
CA GLY A 41 -1.10 -21.24 15.93
C GLY A 41 -1.53 -19.89 16.52
N TYR A 42 -1.58 -18.83 15.71
CA TYR A 42 -2.10 -17.54 16.18
C TYR A 42 -3.64 -17.56 16.21
N ALA A 43 -4.23 -17.32 17.38
CA ALA A 43 -5.68 -17.33 17.60
C ALA A 43 -6.37 -16.05 17.07
N LEU A 44 -6.22 -15.76 15.78
CA LEU A 44 -6.88 -14.64 15.11
C LEU A 44 -8.29 -15.01 14.67
N PRO A 45 -9.29 -14.13 14.84
CA PRO A 45 -10.63 -14.36 14.31
C PRO A 45 -10.64 -14.24 12.78
N ASP A 46 -11.52 -14.99 12.13
CA ASP A 46 -11.79 -14.82 10.70
C ASP A 46 -12.34 -13.42 10.39
N TYR A 47 -12.14 -12.95 9.16
CA TYR A 47 -12.71 -11.69 8.69
C TYR A 47 -14.19 -11.88 8.30
N PRO A 48 -15.16 -11.24 9.01
CA PRO A 48 -16.57 -11.34 8.68
C PRO A 48 -16.92 -10.36 7.55
N GLU A 49 -17.26 -10.90 6.37
CA GLU A 49 -17.69 -10.06 5.25
C GLU A 49 -19.04 -9.39 5.54
N GLU A 50 -19.99 -10.15 6.08
CA GLU A 50 -21.33 -9.71 6.45
C GLU A 50 -21.54 -9.92 7.96
N PRO A 51 -21.14 -8.96 8.81
CA PRO A 51 -21.20 -9.11 10.26
C PRO A 51 -22.65 -9.11 10.74
N LYS A 52 -23.02 -10.11 11.55
CA LYS A 52 -24.39 -10.36 12.03
C LYS A 52 -24.63 -9.90 13.47
N ASP A 53 -23.56 -9.81 14.26
CA ASP A 53 -23.63 -9.39 15.66
C ASP A 53 -22.58 -8.32 15.97
N ASP A 54 -22.62 -7.78 17.18
CA ASP A 54 -21.72 -6.69 17.59
C ASP A 54 -20.26 -7.15 17.73
N LYS A 55 -20.03 -8.44 17.98
CA LYS A 55 -18.68 -9.01 18.04
C LYS A 55 -18.07 -9.08 16.64
N GLU A 56 -18.81 -9.53 15.64
CA GLU A 56 -18.37 -9.56 14.25
C GLU A 56 -18.19 -8.13 13.70
N LYS A 57 -19.04 -7.18 14.08
CA LYS A 57 -18.85 -5.76 13.73
C LYS A 57 -17.54 -5.22 14.31
N ASP A 58 -17.24 -5.52 15.58
CA ASP A 58 -15.96 -5.14 16.19
C ASP A 58 -14.76 -5.75 15.45
N ILE A 59 -14.82 -7.05 15.14
CA ILE A 59 -13.75 -7.74 14.38
C ILE A 59 -13.54 -7.06 13.02
N LYS A 60 -14.62 -6.80 12.27
CA LYS A 60 -14.55 -6.10 10.98
C LYS A 60 -13.95 -4.71 11.12
N ALA A 61 -14.35 -3.96 12.14
CA ALA A 61 -13.87 -2.61 12.42
C ALA A 61 -12.39 -2.58 12.83
N ARG A 62 -11.87 -3.63 13.48
CA ARG A 62 -10.43 -3.75 13.75
C ARG A 62 -9.65 -4.10 12.49
N TYR A 63 -10.13 -5.03 11.69
CA TYR A 63 -9.47 -5.38 10.42
C TYR A 63 -9.53 -4.26 9.38
N SER A 64 -10.57 -3.44 9.38
CA SER A 64 -10.66 -2.31 8.44
C SER A 64 -9.54 -1.28 8.62
N LYS A 65 -8.95 -1.18 9.82
CA LYS A 65 -7.80 -0.31 10.10
C LYS A 65 -6.49 -0.81 9.46
N VAL A 66 -6.40 -2.09 9.14
CA VAL A 66 -5.21 -2.70 8.50
C VAL A 66 -5.42 -3.00 7.02
N LEU A 67 -6.62 -2.76 6.48
CA LEU A 67 -6.92 -2.86 5.06
C LEU A 67 -6.42 -1.62 4.30
N GLY A 68 -6.10 -1.83 3.03
CA GLY A 68 -5.67 -0.77 2.13
C GLY A 68 -4.36 -0.11 2.58
N SER A 69 -4.22 1.19 2.27
CA SER A 69 -3.00 1.94 2.55
C SER A 69 -2.97 2.44 4.00
N ALA A 70 -2.79 1.53 4.97
CA ALA A 70 -2.72 1.86 6.40
C ALA A 70 -1.39 2.54 6.81
N VAL A 71 -0.28 2.23 6.11
CA VAL A 71 1.07 2.67 6.52
C VAL A 71 1.41 4.08 6.03
N ASN A 72 1.19 4.38 4.74
CA ASN A 72 1.64 5.66 4.17
C ASN A 72 1.01 6.89 4.84
N PRO A 73 -0.29 6.92 5.19
CA PRO A 73 -0.90 8.06 5.88
C PRO A 73 -0.31 8.34 7.26
N VAL A 74 0.32 7.34 7.90
CA VAL A 74 0.94 7.49 9.23
C VAL A 74 2.38 8.00 9.13
N LEU A 75 3.10 7.65 8.06
CA LEU A 75 4.54 7.95 7.95
C LEU A 75 4.83 9.23 7.15
N ARG A 76 3.89 9.70 6.33
CA ARG A 76 4.11 10.82 5.39
C ARG A 76 3.70 12.16 6.02
N GLU A 77 4.38 12.53 7.10
CA GLU A 77 4.23 13.82 7.79
C GLU A 77 5.00 14.96 7.08
N GLY A 78 4.91 14.99 5.73
CA GLY A 78 5.64 15.93 4.89
C GLY A 78 5.31 15.74 3.41
N ASN A 79 5.88 16.61 2.57
CA ASN A 79 5.71 16.56 1.12
C ASN A 79 6.70 15.58 0.45
N SER A 80 6.45 15.28 -0.82
CA SER A 80 7.26 14.33 -1.60
C SER A 80 8.23 15.05 -2.55
N ASP A 81 9.54 14.89 -2.36
CA ASP A 81 10.53 15.08 -3.44
C ASP A 81 10.76 13.72 -4.15
N ARG A 82 10.34 13.62 -5.41
CA ARG A 82 10.48 12.39 -6.20
C ARG A 82 11.08 12.72 -7.56
N ARG A 83 12.29 12.20 -7.81
CA ARG A 83 13.05 12.40 -9.04
C ARG A 83 13.94 11.19 -9.34
N ALA A 84 14.23 10.95 -10.62
CA ALA A 84 15.24 9.99 -11.02
C ALA A 84 16.64 10.53 -10.67
N ALA A 85 17.50 9.68 -10.12
CA ALA A 85 18.90 10.05 -9.87
C ALA A 85 19.66 10.21 -11.19
N VAL A 86 20.64 11.13 -11.23
CA VAL A 86 21.44 11.43 -12.44
C VAL A 86 22.09 10.16 -13.02
N PRO A 87 22.76 9.29 -12.23
CA PRO A 87 23.36 8.08 -12.77
C PRO A 87 22.33 7.10 -13.37
N VAL A 88 21.12 7.04 -12.79
CA VAL A 88 20.02 6.20 -13.31
C VAL A 88 19.55 6.73 -14.67
N LYS A 89 19.48 8.05 -14.84
CA LYS A 89 19.10 8.67 -16.11
C LYS A 89 20.16 8.46 -17.19
N GLU A 90 21.43 8.64 -16.86
CA GLU A 90 22.55 8.39 -17.78
C GLU A 90 22.62 6.91 -18.20
N TYR A 91 22.39 5.99 -17.26
CA TYR A 91 22.31 4.57 -17.55
C TYR A 91 21.19 4.27 -18.56
N ALA A 92 19.97 4.80 -18.33
CA ALA A 92 18.84 4.61 -19.25
C ALA A 92 19.09 5.21 -20.64
N PHE A 93 19.92 6.26 -20.75
CA PHE A 93 20.33 6.82 -22.04
C PHE A 93 21.30 5.90 -22.80
N ARG A 94 22.28 5.30 -22.10
CA ARG A 94 23.26 4.37 -22.69
C ARG A 94 22.66 3.00 -23.01
N TYR A 95 21.70 2.56 -22.21
CA TYR A 95 21.03 1.27 -22.30
C TYR A 95 19.51 1.47 -22.39
N PRO A 96 19.00 1.90 -23.56
CA PRO A 96 17.58 2.16 -23.74
C PRO A 96 16.77 0.87 -23.59
N HIS A 97 15.70 0.94 -22.81
CA HIS A 97 14.72 -0.13 -22.72
C HIS A 97 13.79 -0.13 -23.95
N SER A 98 13.13 -1.25 -24.21
CA SER A 98 12.18 -1.37 -25.31
C SER A 98 11.03 -0.37 -25.17
N MET A 99 10.77 0.41 -26.21
CA MET A 99 9.63 1.30 -26.32
C MET A 99 8.74 0.83 -27.48
N GLY A 100 7.47 0.54 -27.21
CA GLY A 100 6.51 0.12 -28.23
C GLY A 100 6.28 1.23 -29.26
N LYS A 101 6.16 0.86 -30.55
CA LYS A 101 5.81 1.81 -31.62
C LYS A 101 4.39 2.31 -31.41
N TRP A 102 4.20 3.62 -31.50
CA TRP A 102 2.87 4.22 -31.54
C TRP A 102 2.32 4.22 -32.97
N ASP A 103 1.10 3.73 -33.14
CA ASP A 103 0.36 3.73 -34.40
C ASP A 103 -0.55 4.96 -34.47
N ALA A 104 -0.56 5.63 -35.62
CA ALA A 104 -1.44 6.76 -35.88
C ALA A 104 -2.93 6.34 -35.90
N GLU A 105 -3.20 5.07 -36.23
CA GLU A 105 -4.55 4.50 -36.24
C GLU A 105 -4.96 3.92 -34.87
N SER A 106 -4.20 4.19 -33.81
CA SER A 106 -4.51 3.73 -32.45
C SER A 106 -5.85 4.28 -31.97
N LYS A 107 -6.77 3.39 -31.61
CA LYS A 107 -8.08 3.74 -31.05
C LYS A 107 -8.06 3.89 -29.52
N THR A 108 -6.88 3.76 -28.90
CA THR A 108 -6.72 3.94 -27.45
C THR A 108 -7.08 5.38 -27.09
N HIS A 109 -8.07 5.53 -26.21
CA HIS A 109 -8.49 6.83 -25.68
C HIS A 109 -8.79 6.69 -24.18
N VAL A 110 -8.74 7.80 -23.46
CA VAL A 110 -9.23 7.87 -22.08
C VAL A 110 -10.72 8.17 -22.15
N SER A 111 -11.53 7.36 -21.44
CA SER A 111 -12.94 7.63 -21.21
C SER A 111 -13.13 7.86 -19.72
N CYS A 112 -13.74 8.99 -19.36
CA CYS A 112 -14.08 9.34 -18.00
C CYS A 112 -15.53 9.82 -17.96
N MET A 113 -16.12 9.86 -16.75
CA MET A 113 -17.43 10.47 -16.57
C MET A 113 -17.36 11.93 -17.06
N SER A 114 -18.38 12.35 -17.82
CA SER A 114 -18.64 13.76 -18.06
C SER A 114 -19.16 14.38 -16.75
N ASP A 115 -18.73 15.59 -16.43
CA ASP A 115 -19.14 16.32 -15.21
C ASP A 115 -20.66 16.37 -15.00
#